data_AF-F9ZKW7-F1
#
_entry.id   AF-F9ZKW7-F1
#
_cell.length_a   1.000
_cell.length_b   1.000
_cell.length_c   1.000
_cell.angle_alpha   90.00
_cell.angle_beta   90.00
_cell.angle_gamma   90.00
#
_symmetry.space_group_name_H-M   'P 1'
#
loop_
_entity.id
_entity.type
_entity.pdbx_description
1 polymer ?
#
loop_
_entity_poly.entity_id
_entity_poly.type
_entity_poly.pdbx_seq_one_letter_code
_entity_poly.pdbx_strand_id
1 'polypeptide(L)'
;MAFDETEVARWTRPDVQQRRRWREAWLALMDLCLWGELRSTQIGTLSRLRKRVLDLGEKLRSYVGDRQWIPHPRERIKNCLSSGLQLREALGKVTESLEQLDGGADLAQLHTMWDTFSSSLLDDLGPREEALVALLNQQYAEDV
;
A
#
# COMPACT_ATOMS: atom_id res chain seq x y z
N MET A 1 -5.71 14.99 -26.59
CA MET A 1 -6.14 16.15 -25.75
C MET A 1 -5.30 16.26 -24.48
N ALA A 2 -5.28 17.42 -23.80
CA ALA A 2 -4.61 17.60 -22.52
C ALA A 2 -5.44 16.97 -21.38
N PHE A 3 -4.78 16.39 -20.36
CA PHE A 3 -5.46 15.88 -19.17
C PHE A 3 -6.11 17.01 -18.37
N ASP A 4 -7.24 16.75 -17.73
CA ASP A 4 -7.73 17.61 -16.65
C ASP A 4 -6.80 17.48 -15.44
N GLU A 5 -6.02 18.52 -15.19
CA GLU A 5 -5.07 18.61 -14.07
C GLU A 5 -5.74 18.45 -12.71
N THR A 6 -7.00 18.90 -12.57
CA THR A 6 -7.76 18.81 -11.33
C THR A 6 -8.12 17.36 -11.04
N GLU A 7 -8.56 16.63 -12.06
CA GLU A 7 -8.93 15.23 -11.95
C GLU A 7 -7.70 14.35 -11.70
N VAL A 8 -6.58 14.61 -12.40
CA VAL A 8 -5.30 13.94 -12.15
C VAL A 8 -4.82 14.21 -10.73
N ALA A 9 -4.87 15.45 -10.24
CA ALA A 9 -4.45 15.79 -8.88
C ALA A 9 -5.29 15.08 -7.81
N ARG A 10 -6.62 14.99 -8.02
CA ARG A 10 -7.54 14.29 -7.11
C ARG A 10 -7.15 12.82 -6.90
N TRP A 11 -6.83 12.11 -7.99
CA TRP A 11 -6.56 10.68 -7.92
C TRP A 11 -5.09 10.33 -7.63
N THR A 12 -4.15 11.24 -7.90
CA THR A 12 -2.72 11.02 -7.62
C THR A 12 -2.28 11.46 -6.23
N ARG A 13 -3.17 12.08 -5.44
CA ARG A 13 -2.93 12.47 -4.04
C ARG A 13 -3.92 11.82 -3.09
N PRO A 14 -3.46 10.89 -2.22
CA PRO A 14 -4.28 10.40 -1.13
C PRO A 14 -4.59 11.50 -0.11
N ASP A 15 -5.72 11.36 0.57
CA ASP A 15 -6.13 12.25 1.65
C ASP A 15 -5.08 12.28 2.79
N VAL A 16 -4.86 13.46 3.36
CA VAL A 16 -3.82 13.69 4.38
C VAL A 16 -4.14 12.96 5.68
N GLN A 17 -5.42 12.91 6.08
CA GLN A 17 -5.81 12.23 7.31
C GLN A 17 -5.73 10.72 7.13
N GLN A 18 -6.14 10.21 5.97
CA GLN A 18 -6.01 8.80 5.62
C GLN A 18 -4.54 8.36 5.59
N ARG A 19 -3.67 9.16 4.98
CA ARG A 19 -2.22 8.93 4.99
C ARG A 19 -1.65 8.83 6.41
N ARG A 20 -2.10 9.69 7.33
CA ARG A 20 -1.66 9.65 8.74
C ARG A 20 -2.11 8.35 9.42
N ARG A 21 -3.38 7.96 9.24
CA ARG A 21 -3.92 6.71 9.77
C ARG A 21 -3.15 5.48 9.30
N TRP A 22 -2.84 5.39 8.00
CA TRP A 22 -2.04 4.27 7.49
C TRP A 22 -0.62 4.26 8.04
N ARG A 23 0.00 5.45 8.19
CA ARG A 23 1.34 5.55 8.79
C ARG A 23 1.33 5.08 10.25
N GLU A 24 0.34 5.50 11.03
CA GLU A 24 0.19 5.11 12.44
C GLU A 24 -0.07 3.61 12.57
N ALA A 25 -0.97 3.06 11.75
CA ALA A 25 -1.26 1.63 11.73
C ALA A 25 -0.04 0.79 11.33
N TRP A 26 0.72 1.24 10.32
CA TRP A 26 1.98 0.58 9.93
C TRP A 26 3.02 0.61 11.05
N LEU A 27 3.19 1.75 11.74
CA LEU A 27 4.11 1.84 12.88
C LEU A 27 3.72 0.87 14.00
N ALA A 28 2.42 0.77 14.31
CA ALA A 28 1.93 -0.17 15.30
C ALA A 28 2.14 -1.64 14.89
N LEU A 29 1.95 -1.97 13.61
CA LEU A 29 2.29 -3.30 13.08
C LEU A 29 3.79 -3.60 13.22
N MET A 30 4.65 -2.63 12.90
CA MET A 30 6.10 -2.80 13.02
C MET A 30 6.53 -2.98 14.48
N ASP A 31 5.94 -2.22 15.40
CA ASP A 31 6.16 -2.33 16.84
C ASP A 31 5.84 -3.75 17.32
N LEU A 32 4.64 -4.25 16.98
CA LEU A 32 4.21 -5.61 17.33
C LEU A 32 5.10 -6.70 16.69
N CYS A 33 5.56 -6.50 15.45
CA CYS A 33 6.49 -7.44 14.79
C CYS A 33 7.87 -7.49 15.47
N LEU A 34 8.32 -6.40 16.09
CA LEU A 34 9.63 -6.31 16.75
C LEU A 34 9.58 -6.77 18.20
N TRP A 35 8.60 -6.26 18.94
CA TRP A 35 8.54 -6.35 20.39
C TRP A 35 7.47 -7.32 20.90
N GLY A 36 6.50 -7.69 20.06
CA GLY A 36 5.46 -8.63 20.40
C GLY A 36 5.98 -10.06 20.59
N GLU A 37 5.30 -10.82 21.44
CA GLU A 37 5.51 -12.24 21.61
C GLU A 37 4.87 -13.00 20.45
N LEU A 38 5.68 -13.26 19.41
CA LEU A 38 5.32 -14.02 18.22
C LEU A 38 6.20 -15.26 18.10
N ARG A 39 5.64 -16.38 17.63
CA ARG A 39 6.34 -17.66 17.48
C ARG A 39 6.09 -18.27 16.10
N SER A 40 7.10 -19.00 15.64
CA SER A 40 7.05 -19.85 14.46
C SER A 40 7.98 -21.04 14.68
N THR A 41 7.54 -22.23 14.29
CA THR A 41 8.37 -23.45 14.24
C THR A 41 9.40 -23.40 13.13
N GLN A 42 9.25 -22.51 12.14
CA GLN A 42 10.18 -22.35 11.04
C GLN A 42 11.25 -21.29 11.35
N ILE A 43 12.52 -21.67 11.18
CA ILE A 43 13.66 -20.79 11.43
C ILE A 43 13.63 -19.61 10.46
N GLY A 44 13.76 -18.39 11.00
CA GLY A 44 13.87 -17.17 10.22
C GLY A 44 12.55 -16.55 9.76
N THR A 45 11.40 -17.13 10.10
CA THR A 45 10.08 -16.55 9.78
C THR A 45 9.93 -15.14 10.34
N LEU A 46 10.26 -14.92 11.61
CA LEU A 46 10.12 -13.61 12.25
C LEU A 46 11.05 -12.56 11.64
N SER A 47 12.29 -12.92 11.29
CA SER A 47 13.21 -11.98 10.66
C SER A 47 12.78 -11.62 9.23
N ARG A 48 12.21 -12.59 8.49
CA ARG A 48 11.61 -12.36 7.18
C ARG A 48 10.37 -11.48 7.27
N LEU A 49 9.47 -11.73 8.22
CA LEU A 49 8.28 -10.91 8.46
C LEU A 49 8.66 -9.46 8.71
N ARG A 50 9.59 -9.20 9.65
CA ARG A 50 10.06 -7.83 9.96
C ARG A 50 10.60 -7.10 8.73
N LYS A 51 11.39 -7.79 7.89
CA LYS A 51 11.90 -7.22 6.63
C LYS A 51 10.77 -6.89 5.65
N ARG A 52 9.78 -7.77 5.52
CA ARG A 52 8.63 -7.58 4.62
C ARG A 52 7.72 -6.44 5.11
N VAL A 53 7.48 -6.33 6.41
CA VAL A 53 6.72 -5.20 7.01
C VAL A 53 7.46 -3.87 6.85
N LEU A 54 8.80 -3.88 6.92
CA LEU A 54 9.61 -2.70 6.63
C LEU A 54 9.50 -2.28 5.15
N ASP A 55 9.71 -3.20 4.22
CA ASP A 55 9.56 -2.95 2.77
C ASP A 55 8.15 -2.45 2.42
N LEU A 56 7.12 -3.01 3.05
CA LEU A 56 5.74 -2.53 2.94
C LEU A 56 5.60 -1.06 3.36
N GLY A 57 6.29 -0.62 4.40
CA GLY A 57 6.34 0.79 4.80
C GLY A 57 6.95 1.70 3.74
N GLU A 58 7.98 1.22 3.03
CA GLU A 58 8.58 1.95 1.91
C GLU A 58 7.64 2.02 0.70
N LYS A 59 6.91 0.94 0.40
CA LYS A 59 5.89 0.94 -0.67
C LYS A 59 4.72 1.83 -0.32
N LEU A 60 4.27 1.81 0.94
CA LEU A 60 3.24 2.72 1.43
C LEU A 60 3.69 4.18 1.27
N ARG A 61 4.93 4.50 1.68
CA ARG A 61 5.50 5.85 1.51
C ARG A 61 5.50 6.28 0.04
N SER A 62 5.87 5.39 -0.87
CA SER A 62 5.87 5.66 -2.31
C SER A 62 4.45 5.86 -2.84
N TYR A 63 3.51 5.01 -2.44
CA TYR A 63 2.11 5.10 -2.82
C TYR A 63 1.48 6.43 -2.42
N VAL A 64 1.67 6.87 -1.17
CA VAL A 64 1.10 8.13 -0.64
C VAL A 64 1.94 9.38 -0.92
N GLY A 65 3.02 9.23 -1.70
CA GLY A 65 3.93 10.33 -2.04
C GLY A 65 3.24 11.39 -2.90
N ASP A 66 3.63 12.65 -2.71
CA ASP A 66 3.21 13.72 -3.62
C ASP A 66 3.91 13.54 -4.98
N ARG A 67 3.14 13.74 -6.04
CA ARG A 67 3.57 13.57 -7.43
C ARG A 67 3.56 14.87 -8.22
N GLN A 68 3.29 16.03 -7.61
CA GLN A 68 3.32 17.34 -8.29
C GLN A 68 4.65 17.67 -8.94
N TRP A 69 5.75 17.10 -8.44
CA TRP A 69 7.08 17.29 -9.00
C TRP A 69 7.23 16.68 -10.41
N ILE A 70 6.36 15.75 -10.82
CA ILE A 70 6.36 15.17 -12.17
C ILE A 70 5.54 16.08 -13.09
N PRO A 71 6.16 16.74 -14.09
CA PRO A 71 5.48 17.75 -14.89
C PRO A 71 4.35 17.16 -15.76
N HIS A 72 4.56 15.98 -16.33
CA HIS A 72 3.62 15.36 -17.26
C HIS A 72 2.52 14.58 -16.51
N PRO A 73 1.22 14.91 -16.69
CA PRO A 73 0.11 14.24 -16.00
C PRO A 73 0.05 12.74 -16.27
N ARG A 74 0.34 12.33 -17.51
CA ARG A 74 0.41 10.91 -17.90
C ARG A 74 1.41 10.13 -17.03
N GLU A 75 2.58 10.72 -16.80
CA GLU A 75 3.64 10.10 -16.02
C GLU A 75 3.31 10.12 -14.51
N ARG A 76 2.58 11.14 -14.03
CA ARG A 76 2.00 11.12 -12.67
C ARG A 76 1.04 9.94 -12.48
N ILE A 77 0.13 9.73 -13.42
CA ILE A 77 -0.83 8.62 -13.39
C ILE A 77 -0.09 7.27 -13.39
N LYS A 78 0.79 7.04 -14.37
CA LYS A 78 1.58 5.81 -14.48
C LYS A 78 2.40 5.53 -13.22
N ASN A 79 3.06 6.56 -12.67
CA ASN A 79 3.82 6.42 -11.44
C ASN A 79 2.93 6.04 -10.24
N CYS A 80 1.73 6.62 -10.15
CA CYS A 80 0.75 6.29 -9.12
C CYS A 80 0.27 4.84 -9.24
N LEU A 81 -0.10 4.39 -10.44
CA LEU A 81 -0.47 3.00 -10.72
C LEU A 81 0.66 2.02 -10.38
N SER A 82 1.89 2.34 -10.81
CA SER A 82 3.07 1.50 -10.51
C SER A 82 3.33 1.38 -9.01
N SER A 83 3.16 2.48 -8.26
CA SER A 83 3.31 2.46 -6.79
C SER A 83 2.21 1.64 -6.12
N GLY A 84 0.97 1.69 -6.64
CA GLY A 84 -0.15 0.89 -6.16
C GLY A 84 0.06 -0.61 -6.36
N LEU A 85 0.55 -1.01 -7.54
CA LEU A 85 0.93 -2.39 -7.84
C LEU A 85 2.00 -2.91 -6.86
N GLN A 86 3.07 -2.14 -6.65
CA GLN A 86 4.13 -2.51 -5.71
C GLN A 86 3.63 -2.65 -4.27
N LEU A 87 2.70 -1.78 -3.87
CA LEU A 87 2.06 -1.85 -2.55
C LEU A 87 1.24 -3.14 -2.41
N ARG A 88 0.43 -3.49 -3.42
CA ARG A 88 -0.36 -4.73 -3.46
C ARG A 88 0.52 -5.98 -3.36
N GLU A 89 1.63 -6.01 -4.10
CA GLU A 89 2.61 -7.10 -4.02
C GLU A 89 3.24 -7.20 -2.63
N ALA A 90 3.58 -6.07 -2.01
CA ALA A 90 4.13 -6.06 -0.65
C ALA A 90 3.10 -6.54 0.39
N LEU A 91 1.82 -6.17 0.24
CA LEU A 91 0.74 -6.70 1.06
C LEU A 91 0.67 -8.23 0.98
N GLY A 92 0.66 -8.79 -0.24
CA GLY A 92 0.65 -10.24 -0.43
C GLY A 92 1.83 -10.96 0.25
N LYS A 93 3.05 -10.44 0.10
CA LYS A 93 4.24 -11.00 0.74
C LYS A 93 4.16 -10.97 2.27
N VAL A 94 3.57 -9.93 2.86
CA VAL A 94 3.38 -9.89 4.32
C VAL A 94 2.33 -10.92 4.75
N THR A 95 1.19 -11.03 4.05
CA THR A 95 0.18 -12.07 4.31
C THR A 95 0.80 -13.48 4.32
N GLU A 96 1.56 -13.83 3.28
CA GLU A 96 2.27 -15.13 3.21
C GLU A 96 3.22 -15.36 4.41
N SER A 97 3.77 -14.31 5.00
CA SER A 97 4.65 -14.43 6.18
C SER A 97 3.88 -14.65 7.46
N LEU A 98 2.72 -13.98 7.57
CA LEU A 98 1.85 -14.07 8.74
C LEU A 98 1.26 -15.47 8.85
N GLU A 99 0.92 -16.10 7.72
CA GLU A 99 0.45 -17.49 7.65
C GLU A 99 1.49 -18.52 8.15
N GLN A 100 2.77 -18.14 8.27
CA GLN A 100 3.85 -18.99 8.76
C GLN A 100 4.05 -18.89 10.29
N LEU A 101 3.32 -18.00 10.96
CA LEU A 101 3.32 -17.90 12.42
C LEU A 101 2.38 -18.94 13.02
N ASP A 102 2.78 -19.56 14.13
CA ASP A 102 2.03 -20.65 14.77
C ASP A 102 1.84 -20.47 16.27
N GLY A 103 2.23 -19.32 16.83
CA GLY A 103 1.89 -19.00 18.19
C GLY A 103 2.43 -17.66 18.68
N GLY A 104 2.38 -17.49 20.00
CA GLY A 104 2.73 -16.25 20.69
C GLY A 104 1.49 -15.51 21.19
N ALA A 105 1.62 -14.82 22.32
CA ALA A 105 0.50 -14.14 22.97
C ALA A 105 -0.12 -13.03 22.09
N ASP A 106 0.68 -12.44 21.20
CA ASP A 106 0.28 -11.30 20.40
C ASP A 106 -0.17 -11.67 18.97
N LEU A 107 -0.18 -12.97 18.62
CA LEU A 107 -0.49 -13.43 17.26
C LEU A 107 -1.91 -13.01 16.81
N ALA A 108 -2.90 -13.16 17.67
CA ALA A 108 -4.28 -12.79 17.36
C ALA A 108 -4.45 -11.27 17.14
N GLN A 109 -3.75 -10.47 17.94
CA GLN A 109 -3.72 -9.02 17.78
C GLN A 109 -3.06 -8.64 16.44
N LEU A 110 -1.94 -9.28 16.10
CA LEU A 110 -1.25 -9.04 14.83
C LEU A 110 -2.14 -9.31 13.62
N HIS A 111 -2.86 -10.44 13.61
CA HIS A 111 -3.80 -10.74 12.53
C HIS A 111 -4.93 -9.71 12.44
N THR A 112 -5.54 -9.34 13.56
CA THR A 112 -6.61 -8.33 13.59
C THR A 112 -6.14 -6.98 13.05
N MET A 113 -4.95 -6.55 13.47
CA MET A 113 -4.34 -5.31 12.98
C MET A 113 -3.99 -5.40 11.50
N TRP A 114 -3.47 -6.55 11.06
CA TRP A 114 -3.12 -6.80 9.67
C TRP A 114 -4.35 -6.74 8.76
N ASP A 115 -5.42 -7.43 9.13
CA ASP A 115 -6.65 -7.47 8.34
C ASP A 115 -7.24 -6.07 8.20
N THR A 116 -7.35 -5.33 9.32
CA THR A 116 -7.84 -3.95 9.32
C THR A 116 -6.97 -3.04 8.44
N PHE A 117 -5.66 -3.14 8.57
CA PHE A 117 -4.71 -2.32 7.83
C PHE A 117 -4.72 -2.63 6.31
N SER A 118 -4.66 -3.91 5.96
CA SER A 118 -4.60 -4.37 4.58
C SER A 118 -5.92 -4.11 3.85
N SER A 119 -7.08 -4.38 4.48
CA SER A 119 -8.39 -4.02 3.92
C SER A 119 -8.49 -2.52 3.67
N SER A 120 -8.09 -1.68 4.63
CA SER A 120 -8.15 -0.22 4.43
C SER A 120 -7.29 0.28 3.27
N LEU A 121 -6.17 -0.38 2.96
CA LEU A 121 -5.36 -0.03 1.79
C LEU A 121 -5.98 -0.56 0.48
N LEU A 122 -6.51 -1.78 0.49
CA LEU A 122 -7.15 -2.38 -0.69
C LEU A 122 -8.43 -1.63 -1.08
N ASP A 123 -9.21 -1.16 -0.09
CA ASP A 123 -10.41 -0.36 -0.29
C ASP A 123 -10.12 0.99 -0.97
N ASP A 124 -8.92 1.55 -0.80
CA ASP A 124 -8.48 2.77 -1.51
C ASP A 124 -7.84 2.44 -2.86
N LEU A 125 -7.04 1.36 -2.95
CA LEU A 125 -6.33 0.96 -4.15
C LEU A 125 -7.28 0.70 -5.32
N GLY A 126 -8.35 -0.08 -5.11
CA GLY A 126 -9.27 -0.45 -6.18
C GLY A 126 -9.89 0.74 -6.91
N PRO A 127 -10.68 1.58 -6.22
CA PRO A 127 -11.32 2.75 -6.84
C PRO A 127 -10.32 3.74 -7.46
N ARG A 128 -9.16 3.92 -6.81
CA ARG A 128 -8.11 4.82 -7.32
C ARG A 128 -7.50 4.29 -8.62
N GLU A 129 -7.18 3.00 -8.67
CA GLU A 129 -6.63 2.38 -9.88
C GLU A 129 -7.62 2.43 -11.04
N GLU A 130 -8.90 2.14 -10.79
CA GLU A 130 -9.96 2.24 -11.79
C GLU A 130 -10.06 3.65 -12.38
N ALA A 131 -10.09 4.67 -11.53
CA ALA A 131 -10.15 6.06 -11.98
C ALA A 131 -8.92 6.49 -12.79
N LEU A 132 -7.72 6.09 -12.34
CA LEU A 132 -6.46 6.38 -13.04
C LEU A 132 -6.37 5.67 -14.39
N VAL A 133 -6.85 4.43 -14.50
CA VAL A 133 -6.93 3.69 -15.77
C VAL A 133 -7.94 4.35 -16.71
N ALA A 134 -9.10 4.76 -16.21
CA ALA A 134 -10.10 5.48 -17.01
C ALA A 134 -9.52 6.77 -17.60
N LEU A 135 -8.78 7.56 -16.80
CA LEU A 135 -8.07 8.76 -17.25
C LEU A 135 -7.06 8.46 -18.37
N LEU A 136 -6.31 7.36 -18.29
CA LEU A 136 -5.39 6.97 -19.36
C LEU A 136 -6.14 6.56 -20.63
N ASN A 137 -7.26 5.85 -20.49
CA ASN A 137 -8.05 5.34 -21.62
C ASN A 137 -8.80 6.44 -22.38
N GLN A 138 -9.21 7.51 -21.69
CA GLN A 138 -9.78 8.70 -22.34
C GLN A 138 -8.85 9.30 -23.40
N GLN A 139 -7.53 9.13 -23.26
CA GLN A 139 -6.59 9.58 -24.30
C GLN A 139 -6.62 8.75 -25.59
N TYR A 140 -7.16 7.53 -25.55
CA TYR A 140 -7.15 6.59 -26.68
C TYR A 140 -8.52 6.42 -27.34
N ALA A 141 -9.61 6.76 -26.63
CA ALA A 141 -10.98 6.58 -27.12
C ALA A 141 -11.41 7.59 -28.21
N GLU A 142 -10.60 8.62 -28.47
CA GLU A 142 -10.89 9.66 -29.47
C GLU A 142 -10.03 9.55 -30.74
N ASP A 143 -9.12 8.58 -30.82
CA ASP A 143 -8.28 8.31 -32.00
C ASP A 143 -8.93 7.28 -32.98
N VAL A 144 -10.23 6.99 -32.83
CA VAL A 144 -11.02 6.07 -33.68
C VAL A 144 -12.26 6.76 -34.23
#